data_AF-W6K6G9-F1
#
_entry.id   AF-W6K6G9-F1
#
_cell.length_a   1.000
_cell.length_b   1.000
_cell.length_c   1.000
_cell.angle_alpha   90.00
_cell.angle_beta   90.00
_cell.angle_gamma   90.00
#
_symmetry.space_group_name_H-M   'P 1'
#
loop_
_entity.id
_entity.type
_entity.pdbx_description
1 polymer ?
#
loop_
_entity_poly.entity_id
_entity_poly.type
_entity_poly.pdbx_seq_one_letter_code
_entity_poly.pdbx_strand_id
1 'polypeptide(L)'
;MSTPYQIFAEYARIRMPVLLFMIGIFMVTLSMKADALPANAHANRYGDGWSCDAGYRLAGKVCQEVKVPANAYGTGASYGEGWECQYGYFKANAKCRPVALPANAYLDSNGDGWKCSRGYVRKGKACVAVAVPKNGFLSVSGDDWNCDYRFRKTERDCAQVTVPANGYFVASSYGSGWKCNRGFRSADDSCVVVNVPKNGYLDSSESGDGWKCNRGYRKVDKECRAIDLPENAHLGYFGNDWDCNRPYTKRRQRCELP
;
A
#
# COMPACT_ATOMS: atom_id res chain seq x y z
N MET A 1 44.59 54.57 -8.12
CA MET A 1 43.83 55.84 -8.23
C MET A 1 43.44 56.26 -6.83
N SER A 2 44.05 57.37 -6.39
CA SER A 2 43.70 58.27 -5.27
C SER A 2 43.39 57.68 -3.88
N THR A 3 44.40 57.76 -3.00
CA THR A 3 44.27 58.05 -1.56
C THR A 3 43.49 59.35 -1.33
N PRO A 4 42.89 59.56 -0.14
CA PRO A 4 43.59 60.33 0.90
C PRO A 4 43.12 59.97 2.34
N TYR A 5 43.64 60.44 3.47
CA TYR A 5 44.80 61.22 3.90
C TYR A 5 44.75 61.08 5.44
N GLN A 6 45.87 60.69 6.07
CA GLN A 6 46.47 61.39 7.22
C GLN A 6 45.69 61.46 8.57
N ILE A 7 46.29 61.52 9.78
CA ILE A 7 47.50 62.23 10.18
C ILE A 7 47.82 61.97 11.67
N PHE A 8 49.12 62.10 12.03
CA PHE A 8 49.77 62.47 13.30
C PHE A 8 49.47 61.71 14.62
N ALA A 9 50.42 61.50 15.54
CA ALA A 9 51.87 61.63 15.58
C ALA A 9 52.30 60.93 16.89
N GLU A 10 53.38 60.16 16.83
CA GLU A 10 54.17 59.78 18.01
C GLU A 10 54.87 61.03 18.56
N TYR A 11 55.11 61.11 19.87
CA TYR A 11 56.46 61.23 20.42
C TYR A 11 56.45 61.14 21.96
N ALA A 12 57.47 60.43 22.45
CA ALA A 12 58.16 60.59 23.73
C ALA A 12 57.46 60.11 25.01
N ARG A 13 57.82 58.86 25.35
CA ARG A 13 57.92 58.29 26.70
C ARG A 13 58.72 59.20 27.63
N ILE A 14 58.45 59.16 28.95
CA ILE A 14 59.43 58.85 30.01
C ILE A 14 58.78 58.84 31.42
N ARG A 15 59.15 57.78 32.18
CA ARG A 15 59.17 57.56 33.66
C ARG A 15 57.92 57.03 34.40
N MET A 16 57.99 55.73 34.72
CA MET A 16 57.43 55.00 35.89
C MET A 16 57.68 55.74 37.23
N PRO A 17 56.94 55.47 38.35
CA PRO A 17 56.61 54.11 38.84
C PRO A 17 55.24 53.87 39.53
N VAL A 18 54.85 52.59 39.57
CA VAL A 18 54.16 51.83 40.63
C VAL A 18 52.89 52.44 41.27
N LEU A 19 51.72 51.84 41.00
CA LEU A 19 50.61 51.76 41.94
C LEU A 19 49.76 50.49 41.69
N LEU A 20 49.62 49.67 42.75
CA LEU A 20 48.70 48.53 42.84
C LEU A 20 47.25 48.97 42.55
N PHE A 21 46.50 48.17 41.79
CA PHE A 21 45.04 48.15 41.94
C PHE A 21 44.49 46.73 41.76
N MET A 22 43.68 46.33 42.75
CA MET A 22 43.14 45.00 43.00
C MET A 22 42.16 44.54 41.91
N ILE A 23 42.28 43.27 41.51
CA ILE A 23 41.32 42.58 40.63
C ILE A 23 40.04 42.31 41.43
N GLY A 24 38.99 43.08 41.16
CA GLY A 24 37.64 42.85 41.69
C GLY A 24 36.94 41.72 40.93
N ILE A 25 36.67 40.62 41.63
CA ILE A 25 35.91 39.46 41.17
C ILE A 25 34.43 39.86 41.04
N PHE A 26 33.90 39.95 39.83
CA PHE A 26 32.47 40.07 39.58
C PHE A 26 31.89 38.66 39.39
N MET A 27 31.57 37.97 40.49
CA MET A 27 30.78 36.74 40.43
C MET A 27 29.34 37.10 40.08
N VAL A 28 28.97 36.95 38.80
CA VAL A 28 27.56 36.91 38.40
C VAL A 28 26.99 35.59 38.90
N THR A 29 26.21 35.62 39.98
CA THR A 29 25.44 34.46 40.41
C THR A 29 24.28 34.26 39.44
N LEU A 30 24.40 33.27 38.58
CA LEU A 30 23.27 32.79 37.76
C LEU A 30 22.26 32.12 38.71
N SER A 31 21.26 32.86 39.16
CA SER A 31 20.15 32.28 39.93
C SER A 31 19.29 31.47 38.97
N MET A 32 19.55 30.16 38.88
CA MET A 32 18.62 29.24 38.24
C MET A 32 17.40 29.09 39.17
N LYS A 33 16.39 29.96 39.00
CA LYS A 33 15.06 29.67 39.53
C LYS A 33 14.61 28.36 38.87
N ALA A 34 14.60 27.27 39.62
CA ALA A 34 13.78 26.13 39.27
C ALA A 34 12.34 26.67 39.20
N ASP A 35 11.78 26.76 38.00
CA ASP A 35 10.38 27.13 37.83
C ASP A 35 9.58 26.18 38.72
N ALA A 36 8.92 26.75 39.73
CA ALA A 36 8.12 25.95 40.66
C ALA A 36 7.10 25.14 39.86
N LEU A 37 6.94 23.87 40.21
CA LEU A 37 6.00 22.97 39.55
C LEU A 37 4.60 23.63 39.57
N PRO A 38 3.93 23.79 38.40
CA PRO A 38 2.63 24.44 38.36
C PRO A 38 1.59 23.61 39.13
N ALA A 39 0.54 24.27 39.62
CA ALA A 39 -0.54 23.59 40.33
C ALA A 39 -1.19 22.51 39.44
N ASN A 40 -1.55 21.37 40.05
CA ASN A 40 -2.14 20.20 39.39
C ASN A 40 -1.21 19.57 38.32
N ALA A 41 0.09 19.54 38.62
CA ALA A 41 1.10 18.85 37.83
C ALA A 41 1.99 17.99 38.73
N HIS A 42 2.54 16.93 38.16
CA HIS A 42 3.59 16.09 38.75
C HIS A 42 4.82 16.05 37.83
N ALA A 43 5.99 15.87 38.43
CA ALA A 43 7.22 15.67 37.67
C ALA A 43 7.18 14.35 36.88
N ASN A 44 7.70 14.35 35.66
CA ASN A 44 7.76 13.14 34.85
C ASN A 44 8.62 12.07 35.52
N ARG A 45 8.20 10.81 35.43
CA ARG A 45 8.98 9.69 35.99
C ARG A 45 10.31 9.48 35.26
N TYR A 46 10.35 9.82 33.97
CA TYR A 46 11.51 9.68 33.11
C TYR A 46 11.70 10.96 32.28
N GLY A 47 12.94 11.44 32.20
CA GLY A 47 13.30 12.68 31.50
C GLY A 47 13.00 13.94 32.29
N ASP A 48 13.45 15.08 31.75
CA ASP A 48 13.18 16.39 32.32
C ASP A 48 11.74 16.85 31.97
N GLY A 49 11.09 17.56 32.89
CA GLY A 49 9.76 18.16 32.68
C GLY A 49 8.68 17.62 33.62
N TRP A 50 7.44 17.99 33.32
CA TRP A 50 6.27 17.69 34.13
C TRP A 50 5.05 17.39 33.25
N SER A 51 4.05 16.73 33.84
CA SER A 51 2.76 16.41 33.23
C SER A 51 1.62 16.86 34.14
N CYS A 52 0.50 17.25 33.54
CA CYS A 52 -0.70 17.56 34.32
C CYS A 52 -1.26 16.31 35.00
N ASP A 53 -1.76 16.50 36.21
CA ASP A 53 -2.44 15.47 36.98
C ASP A 53 -3.72 15.01 36.28
N ALA A 54 -4.20 13.81 36.63
CA ALA A 54 -5.41 13.25 36.05
C ALA A 54 -6.61 14.22 36.24
N GLY A 55 -7.35 14.46 35.16
CA GLY A 55 -8.44 15.46 35.13
C GLY A 55 -7.99 16.87 34.76
N TYR A 56 -6.69 17.09 34.53
CA TYR A 56 -6.13 18.36 34.06
C TYR A 56 -5.38 18.17 32.74
N ARG A 57 -5.38 19.21 31.92
CA ARG A 57 -4.71 19.27 30.62
C ARG A 57 -3.82 20.49 30.52
N LEU A 58 -2.79 20.40 29.69
CA LEU A 58 -1.87 21.47 29.42
C LEU A 58 -2.55 22.61 28.65
N ALA A 59 -2.54 23.82 29.23
CA ALA A 59 -2.99 25.04 28.59
C ALA A 59 -1.88 26.10 28.71
N GLY A 60 -0.97 26.14 27.74
CA GLY A 60 0.23 26.97 27.81
C GLY A 60 1.23 26.38 28.81
N LYS A 61 1.55 27.12 29.89
CA LYS A 61 2.48 26.68 30.96
C LYS A 61 1.75 26.27 32.25
N VAL A 62 0.44 26.09 32.21
CA VAL A 62 -0.39 25.73 33.38
C VAL A 62 -1.27 24.53 33.08
N CYS A 63 -1.66 23.82 34.14
CA CYS A 63 -2.65 22.76 34.08
C CYS A 63 -4.04 23.32 34.31
N GLN A 64 -4.88 23.21 33.28
CA GLN A 64 -6.28 23.60 33.32
C GLN A 64 -7.15 22.37 33.52
N GLU A 65 -8.13 22.46 34.42
CA GLU A 65 -9.12 21.41 34.62
C GLU A 65 -9.87 21.07 33.32
N VAL A 66 -10.04 19.78 33.05
CA VAL A 66 -10.79 19.26 31.91
C VAL A 66 -12.28 19.34 32.21
N LYS A 67 -12.99 20.25 31.52
CA LYS A 67 -14.45 20.31 31.56
C LYS A 67 -15.05 19.28 30.61
N VAL A 68 -15.44 18.13 31.14
CA VAL A 68 -16.09 17.06 30.37
C VAL A 68 -17.54 17.45 30.07
N PRO A 69 -17.95 17.63 28.79
CA PRO A 69 -19.33 17.96 28.44
C PRO A 69 -20.27 16.74 28.58
N ALA A 70 -21.58 16.96 28.47
CA ALA A 70 -22.55 15.86 28.45
C ALA A 70 -22.27 14.88 27.28
N ASN A 71 -22.49 13.59 27.52
CA ASN A 71 -22.20 12.48 26.60
C ASN A 71 -20.72 12.34 26.21
N ALA A 72 -19.81 12.75 27.09
CA ALA A 72 -18.37 12.56 26.97
C ALA A 72 -17.81 11.82 28.20
N TYR A 73 -16.57 11.34 28.08
CA TYR A 73 -15.77 10.84 29.19
C TYR A 73 -14.37 11.48 29.16
N GLY A 74 -13.76 11.61 30.33
CA GLY A 74 -12.38 12.09 30.43
C GLY A 74 -11.40 11.00 29.99
N THR A 75 -10.42 11.35 29.16
CA THR A 75 -9.39 10.40 28.68
C THR A 75 -8.18 10.32 29.60
N GLY A 76 -8.04 11.26 30.54
CA GLY A 76 -6.84 11.40 31.36
C GLY A 76 -5.62 11.89 30.58
N ALA A 77 -5.78 12.26 29.31
CA ALA A 77 -4.69 12.80 28.51
C ALA A 77 -4.32 14.21 28.98
N SER A 78 -3.04 14.40 29.32
CA SER A 78 -2.51 15.72 29.70
C SER A 78 -2.41 16.68 28.50
N TYR A 79 -2.64 16.22 27.28
CA TYR A 79 -2.63 17.01 26.04
C TYR A 79 -3.96 16.89 25.28
N GLY A 80 -4.23 17.86 24.41
CA GLY A 80 -5.49 17.94 23.68
C GLY A 80 -6.64 18.48 24.53
N GLU A 81 -7.82 17.90 24.35
CA GLU A 81 -9.04 18.32 25.06
C GLU A 81 -9.21 17.60 26.41
N GLY A 82 -8.55 16.46 26.59
CA GLY A 82 -8.67 15.62 27.79
C GLY A 82 -10.00 14.86 27.90
N TRP A 83 -10.85 14.91 26.88
CA TRP A 83 -12.13 14.19 26.83
C TRP A 83 -12.43 13.68 25.42
N GLU A 84 -13.25 12.63 25.35
CA GLU A 84 -13.77 12.03 24.13
C GLU A 84 -15.27 11.80 24.26
N CYS A 85 -15.97 11.74 23.12
CA CYS A 85 -17.40 11.45 23.12
C CYS A 85 -17.67 9.99 23.44
N GLN A 86 -18.76 9.74 24.17
CA GLN A 86 -19.25 8.38 24.40
C GLN A 86 -19.65 7.72 23.08
N TYR A 87 -19.59 6.39 23.02
CA TYR A 87 -20.02 5.62 21.86
C TYR A 87 -21.47 5.99 21.46
N GLY A 88 -21.68 6.30 20.17
CA GLY A 88 -22.94 6.82 19.65
C GLY A 88 -23.01 8.35 19.58
N TYR A 89 -21.95 9.06 19.94
CA TYR A 89 -21.85 10.51 19.87
C TYR A 89 -20.59 10.96 19.12
N PHE A 90 -20.70 12.04 18.37
CA PHE A 90 -19.60 12.66 17.64
C PHE A 90 -19.33 14.08 18.14
N LYS A 91 -18.09 14.53 17.99
CA LYS A 91 -17.68 15.88 18.41
C LYS A 91 -18.22 16.94 17.46
N ALA A 92 -18.93 17.92 18.00
CA ALA A 92 -19.38 19.11 17.29
C ALA A 92 -19.39 20.32 18.22
N ASN A 93 -18.61 21.36 17.89
CA ASN A 93 -18.52 22.62 18.65
C ASN A 93 -18.27 22.42 20.15
N ALA A 94 -17.21 21.66 20.50
CA ALA A 94 -16.84 21.33 21.88
C ALA A 94 -17.95 20.64 22.71
N LYS A 95 -18.89 19.96 22.04
CA LYS A 95 -19.94 19.14 22.64
C LYS A 95 -20.03 17.80 21.92
N CYS A 96 -20.62 16.82 22.58
CA CYS A 96 -20.93 15.53 21.98
C CYS A 96 -22.39 15.51 21.53
N ARG A 97 -22.61 15.34 20.22
CA ARG A 97 -23.93 15.26 19.60
C ARG A 97 -24.22 13.81 19.20
N PRO A 98 -25.46 13.33 19.37
CA PRO A 98 -25.78 11.96 19.01
C PRO A 98 -25.63 11.73 17.50
N VAL A 99 -25.11 10.57 17.12
CA VAL A 99 -25.06 10.12 15.74
C VAL A 99 -26.48 9.76 15.29
N ALA A 100 -26.99 10.47 14.29
CA ALA A 100 -28.30 10.19 13.71
C ALA A 100 -28.21 8.96 12.79
N LEU A 101 -28.88 7.87 13.18
CA LEU A 101 -28.94 6.63 12.40
C LEU A 101 -30.16 6.65 11.46
N PRO A 102 -29.98 6.57 10.13
CA PRO A 102 -31.08 6.29 9.23
C PRO A 102 -31.56 4.83 9.37
N ALA A 103 -32.70 4.52 8.76
CA ALA A 103 -33.15 3.12 8.66
C ALA A 103 -32.07 2.24 8.00
N ASN A 104 -31.91 1.01 8.51
CA ASN A 104 -30.90 0.05 8.05
C ASN A 104 -29.45 0.50 8.23
N ALA A 105 -29.17 1.28 9.28
CA ALA A 105 -27.83 1.66 9.68
C ALA A 105 -27.51 1.23 11.12
N TYR A 106 -26.22 1.08 11.40
CA TYR A 106 -25.69 0.80 12.73
C TYR A 106 -24.43 1.65 12.96
N LEU A 107 -24.08 1.89 14.22
CA LEU A 107 -22.86 2.62 14.58
C LEU A 107 -21.62 1.88 14.07
N ASP A 108 -20.63 2.62 13.59
CA ASP A 108 -19.36 1.99 13.21
C ASP A 108 -18.53 1.59 14.46
N SER A 109 -17.33 1.05 14.23
CA SER A 109 -16.45 0.60 15.32
C SER A 109 -16.01 1.73 16.23
N ASN A 110 -15.94 2.96 15.73
CA ASN A 110 -15.50 4.12 16.50
C ASN A 110 -16.68 4.73 17.27
N GLY A 111 -17.91 4.54 16.77
CA GLY A 111 -19.13 5.01 17.41
C GLY A 111 -19.45 6.48 17.18
N ASP A 112 -18.62 7.19 16.41
CA ASP A 112 -18.84 8.58 16.00
C ASP A 112 -19.40 8.68 14.57
N GLY A 113 -19.52 7.56 13.88
CA GLY A 113 -20.16 7.43 12.57
C GLY A 113 -21.09 6.22 12.48
N TRP A 114 -21.53 5.93 11.26
CA TRP A 114 -22.44 4.82 10.99
C TRP A 114 -22.14 4.13 9.66
N LYS A 115 -22.50 2.85 9.59
CA LYS A 115 -22.46 1.98 8.41
C LYS A 115 -23.84 1.44 8.10
N CYS A 116 -24.06 1.06 6.85
CA CYS A 116 -25.29 0.39 6.45
C CYS A 116 -25.26 -1.07 6.85
N SER A 117 -26.38 -1.58 7.35
CA SER A 117 -26.60 -3.00 7.59
C SER A 117 -26.35 -3.80 6.31
N ARG A 118 -25.94 -5.06 6.47
CA ARG A 118 -25.72 -5.99 5.35
C ARG A 118 -26.94 -6.00 4.41
N GLY A 119 -26.70 -5.88 3.10
CA GLY A 119 -27.73 -5.78 2.08
C GLY A 119 -28.15 -4.34 1.76
N TYR A 120 -27.49 -3.34 2.36
CA TYR A 120 -27.74 -1.93 2.11
C TYR A 120 -26.44 -1.19 1.80
N VAL A 121 -26.52 -0.21 0.90
CA VAL A 121 -25.41 0.65 0.49
C VAL A 121 -25.73 2.11 0.77
N ARG A 122 -24.71 2.89 1.13
CA ARG A 122 -24.88 4.30 1.47
C ARG A 122 -25.17 5.13 0.22
N LYS A 123 -26.31 5.83 0.23
CA LYS A 123 -26.69 6.84 -0.77
C LYS A 123 -27.04 8.13 -0.05
N GLY A 124 -26.07 9.04 0.01
CA GLY A 124 -26.18 10.28 0.78
C GLY A 124 -26.31 10.03 2.29
N LYS A 125 -27.45 10.43 2.87
CA LYS A 125 -27.76 10.27 4.30
C LYS A 125 -28.63 9.04 4.60
N ALA A 126 -28.82 8.13 3.64
CA ALA A 126 -29.65 6.95 3.80
C ALA A 126 -28.90 5.67 3.41
N CYS A 127 -29.38 4.56 3.95
CA CYS A 127 -29.02 3.21 3.52
C CYS A 127 -30.10 2.68 2.58
N VAL A 128 -29.72 2.42 1.33
CA VAL A 128 -30.62 1.95 0.28
C VAL A 128 -30.32 0.48 0.02
N ALA A 129 -31.35 -0.34 -0.11
CA ALA A 129 -31.18 -1.77 -0.35
C ALA A 129 -30.38 -2.03 -1.64
N VAL A 130 -29.46 -2.97 -1.58
CA VAL A 130 -28.72 -3.45 -2.75
C VAL A 130 -29.69 -4.26 -3.61
N ALA A 131 -29.91 -3.81 -4.85
CA ALA A 131 -30.71 -4.53 -5.82
C ALA A 131 -29.91 -5.74 -6.34
N VAL A 132 -30.18 -6.92 -5.78
CA VAL A 132 -29.57 -8.18 -6.23
C VAL A 132 -30.38 -8.73 -7.41
N PRO A 133 -29.79 -8.89 -8.60
CA PRO A 133 -30.50 -9.41 -9.76
C PRO A 133 -30.73 -10.92 -9.67
N LYS A 134 -31.46 -11.48 -10.65
CA LYS A 134 -31.62 -12.93 -10.77
C LYS A 134 -30.26 -13.60 -11.01
N ASN A 135 -30.05 -14.77 -10.42
CA ASN A 135 -28.76 -15.49 -10.42
C ASN A 135 -27.61 -14.70 -9.76
N GLY A 136 -27.95 -13.77 -8.87
CA GLY A 136 -27.02 -13.00 -8.06
C GLY A 136 -27.22 -13.25 -6.57
N PHE A 137 -26.19 -12.95 -5.80
CA PHE A 137 -26.20 -13.01 -4.34
C PHE A 137 -25.41 -11.85 -3.74
N LEU A 138 -25.71 -11.49 -2.48
CA LEU A 138 -24.98 -10.41 -1.80
C LEU A 138 -23.49 -10.75 -1.63
N SER A 139 -22.63 -9.77 -1.91
CA SER A 139 -21.19 -9.88 -1.67
C SER A 139 -20.88 -10.13 -0.19
N VAL A 140 -19.68 -10.58 0.14
CA VAL A 140 -19.26 -10.76 1.54
C VAL A 140 -19.31 -9.44 2.30
N SER A 141 -19.00 -8.31 1.66
CA SER A 141 -19.14 -6.97 2.25
C SER A 141 -20.62 -6.58 2.45
N GLY A 142 -21.52 -7.06 1.58
CA GLY A 142 -22.96 -6.85 1.68
C GLY A 142 -23.45 -5.50 1.16
N ASP A 143 -22.57 -4.69 0.60
CA ASP A 143 -22.84 -3.40 -0.06
C ASP A 143 -22.83 -3.51 -1.59
N ASP A 144 -22.60 -4.72 -2.12
CA ASP A 144 -22.63 -5.07 -3.54
C ASP A 144 -23.15 -6.51 -3.70
N TRP A 145 -23.22 -7.00 -4.93
CA TRP A 145 -23.62 -8.36 -5.29
C TRP A 145 -22.62 -9.04 -6.23
N ASN A 146 -22.60 -10.37 -6.19
CA ASN A 146 -21.86 -11.25 -7.08
C ASN A 146 -22.83 -12.14 -7.85
N CYS A 147 -22.35 -12.81 -8.90
CA CYS A 147 -23.14 -13.76 -9.67
C CYS A 147 -22.90 -15.20 -9.23
N ASP A 148 -23.94 -16.01 -9.34
CA ASP A 148 -23.87 -17.46 -9.18
C ASP A 148 -22.87 -18.09 -10.14
N TYR A 149 -22.46 -19.32 -9.84
CA TYR A 149 -21.56 -20.09 -10.70
C TYR A 149 -22.11 -20.20 -12.13
N ARG A 150 -21.25 -20.00 -13.14
CA ARG A 150 -21.58 -19.89 -14.58
C ARG A 150 -22.26 -18.59 -15.01
N PHE A 151 -22.42 -17.63 -14.13
CA PHE A 151 -22.92 -16.30 -14.48
C PHE A 151 -21.83 -15.25 -14.33
N ARG A 152 -21.96 -14.18 -15.10
CA ARG A 152 -21.02 -13.05 -15.11
C ARG A 152 -21.75 -11.75 -14.84
N LYS A 153 -21.13 -10.93 -14.01
CA LYS A 153 -21.61 -9.59 -13.66
C LYS A 153 -21.60 -8.68 -14.89
N THR A 154 -22.77 -8.16 -15.21
CA THR A 154 -22.96 -7.03 -16.13
C THR A 154 -23.28 -5.77 -15.32
N GLU A 155 -23.63 -4.65 -15.97
CA GLU A 155 -23.96 -3.41 -15.25
C GLU A 155 -25.12 -3.60 -14.25
N ARG A 156 -26.14 -4.41 -14.60
CA ARG A 156 -27.38 -4.53 -13.82
C ARG A 156 -27.89 -5.96 -13.62
N ASP A 157 -27.21 -6.96 -14.17
CA ASP A 157 -27.69 -8.34 -14.16
C ASP A 157 -26.54 -9.35 -14.16
N CYS A 158 -26.88 -10.61 -13.88
CA CYS A 158 -26.00 -11.77 -14.03
C CYS A 158 -26.32 -12.50 -15.34
N ALA A 159 -25.48 -12.29 -16.35
CA ALA A 159 -25.61 -12.95 -17.64
C ALA A 159 -24.95 -14.34 -17.61
N GLN A 160 -25.64 -15.36 -18.10
CA GLN A 160 -25.08 -16.72 -18.16
C GLN A 160 -23.93 -16.75 -19.18
N VAL A 161 -22.81 -17.34 -18.79
CA VAL A 161 -21.68 -17.59 -19.69
C VAL A 161 -22.01 -18.82 -20.53
N THR A 162 -22.10 -18.63 -21.85
CA THR A 162 -22.22 -19.73 -22.80
C THR A 162 -20.84 -20.35 -23.01
N VAL A 163 -20.67 -21.59 -22.55
CA VAL A 163 -19.44 -22.35 -22.72
C VAL A 163 -19.55 -23.19 -23.99
N PRO A 164 -18.66 -23.02 -24.99
CA PRO A 164 -18.70 -23.81 -26.21
C PRO A 164 -18.36 -25.28 -25.95
N ALA A 165 -18.63 -26.14 -26.93
CA ALA A 165 -18.18 -27.53 -26.90
C ALA A 165 -16.65 -27.59 -26.71
N ASN A 166 -16.18 -28.53 -25.89
CA ASN A 166 -14.78 -28.66 -25.48
C ASN A 166 -14.22 -27.46 -24.67
N GLY A 167 -15.09 -26.60 -24.14
CA GLY A 167 -14.75 -25.59 -23.15
C GLY A 167 -15.16 -25.97 -21.73
N TYR A 168 -14.64 -25.23 -20.75
CA TYR A 168 -15.07 -25.24 -19.37
C TYR A 168 -15.17 -23.81 -18.82
N PHE A 169 -16.11 -23.58 -17.91
CA PHE A 169 -16.30 -22.27 -17.29
C PHE A 169 -15.13 -21.92 -16.37
N VAL A 170 -14.70 -20.66 -16.39
CA VAL A 170 -13.78 -20.08 -15.40
C VAL A 170 -14.39 -18.84 -14.77
N ALA A 171 -14.36 -18.78 -13.45
CA ALA A 171 -14.81 -17.61 -12.70
C ALA A 171 -13.76 -16.49 -12.84
N SER A 172 -13.84 -15.74 -13.94
CA SER A 172 -12.98 -14.59 -14.23
C SER A 172 -13.83 -13.36 -14.50
N SER A 173 -13.42 -12.22 -13.93
CA SER A 173 -14.03 -10.91 -14.22
C SER A 173 -13.63 -10.38 -15.61
N TYR A 174 -12.58 -10.94 -16.21
CA TYR A 174 -12.04 -10.54 -17.51
C TYR A 174 -12.06 -11.70 -18.52
N GLY A 175 -11.97 -11.38 -19.81
CA GLY A 175 -11.98 -12.36 -20.90
C GLY A 175 -13.38 -12.93 -21.19
N SER A 176 -13.41 -14.12 -21.79
CA SER A 176 -14.62 -14.81 -22.24
C SER A 176 -15.40 -15.53 -21.13
N GLY A 177 -14.80 -15.74 -19.95
CA GLY A 177 -15.42 -16.50 -18.85
C GLY A 177 -15.38 -18.02 -19.04
N TRP A 178 -14.66 -18.50 -20.05
CA TRP A 178 -14.41 -19.91 -20.27
C TRP A 178 -12.99 -20.14 -20.82
N LYS A 179 -12.50 -21.37 -20.67
CA LYS A 179 -11.23 -21.84 -21.25
C LYS A 179 -11.45 -23.14 -21.99
N CYS A 180 -10.56 -23.47 -22.92
CA CYS A 180 -10.64 -24.73 -23.65
C CYS A 180 -10.04 -25.89 -22.84
N ASN A 181 -10.68 -27.05 -22.94
CA ASN A 181 -10.13 -28.30 -22.43
C ASN A 181 -8.77 -28.58 -23.08
N ARG A 182 -7.91 -29.32 -22.37
CA ARG A 182 -6.60 -29.74 -22.90
C ARG A 182 -6.78 -30.45 -24.25
N GLY A 183 -5.97 -30.06 -25.24
CA GLY A 183 -6.11 -30.55 -26.62
C GLY A 183 -6.95 -29.65 -27.53
N PHE A 184 -7.51 -28.57 -26.99
CA PHE A 184 -8.25 -27.55 -27.72
C PHE A 184 -7.67 -26.16 -27.43
N ARG A 185 -7.81 -25.25 -28.39
CA ARG A 185 -7.41 -23.85 -28.26
C ARG A 185 -8.58 -22.94 -28.61
N SER A 186 -8.58 -21.72 -28.07
CA SER A 186 -9.59 -20.73 -28.44
C SER A 186 -9.39 -20.28 -29.88
N ALA A 187 -10.50 -20.22 -30.61
CA ALA A 187 -10.62 -19.55 -31.90
C ALA A 187 -12.01 -18.92 -31.92
N ASP A 188 -12.04 -17.58 -31.86
CA ASP A 188 -13.25 -16.78 -31.68
C ASP A 188 -14.06 -17.29 -30.46
N ASP A 189 -15.34 -17.57 -30.65
CA ASP A 189 -16.26 -18.08 -29.62
C ASP A 189 -16.29 -19.62 -29.54
N SER A 190 -15.22 -20.30 -29.94
CA SER A 190 -15.17 -21.77 -29.99
C SER A 190 -13.85 -22.34 -29.49
N CYS A 191 -13.89 -23.61 -29.10
CA CYS A 191 -12.71 -24.42 -28.83
C CYS A 191 -12.45 -25.36 -29.99
N VAL A 192 -11.39 -25.08 -30.76
CA VAL A 192 -10.97 -25.89 -31.91
C VAL A 192 -9.86 -26.84 -31.51
N VAL A 193 -9.84 -28.02 -32.13
CA VAL A 193 -8.83 -29.06 -31.83
C VAL A 193 -7.42 -28.55 -32.16
N VAL A 194 -6.47 -28.85 -31.28
CA VAL A 194 -5.05 -28.64 -31.53
C VAL A 194 -4.51 -29.82 -32.32
N ASN A 195 -4.20 -29.58 -33.60
CA ASN A 195 -3.57 -30.58 -34.46
C ASN A 195 -2.08 -30.67 -34.13
N VAL A 196 -1.70 -31.66 -33.33
CA VAL A 196 -0.30 -31.92 -32.98
C VAL A 196 0.39 -32.67 -34.12
N PRO A 197 1.45 -32.11 -34.74
CA PRO A 197 2.17 -32.81 -35.80
C PRO A 197 3.00 -33.99 -35.26
N LYS A 198 3.49 -34.85 -36.18
CA LYS A 198 4.45 -35.90 -35.82
C LYS A 198 5.65 -35.28 -35.11
N ASN A 199 6.11 -35.91 -34.03
CA ASN A 199 7.16 -35.41 -33.13
C ASN A 199 6.81 -34.14 -32.35
N GLY A 200 5.52 -33.80 -32.24
CA GLY A 200 5.01 -32.77 -31.34
C GLY A 200 4.32 -33.35 -30.10
N TYR A 201 4.07 -32.49 -29.12
CA TYR A 201 3.25 -32.77 -27.94
C TYR A 201 2.40 -31.55 -27.56
N LEU A 202 1.28 -31.79 -26.86
CA LEU A 202 0.41 -30.73 -26.38
C LEU A 202 1.10 -29.85 -25.34
N ASP A 203 1.15 -28.56 -25.62
CA ASP A 203 1.67 -27.55 -24.72
C ASP A 203 0.56 -27.10 -23.77
N SER A 204 0.89 -26.94 -22.49
CA SER A 204 -0.06 -26.43 -21.49
C SER A 204 -0.09 -24.91 -21.44
N SER A 205 0.75 -24.22 -22.22
CA SER A 205 0.71 -22.77 -22.28
C SER A 205 -0.55 -22.27 -23.01
N GLU A 206 -1.12 -21.18 -22.52
CA GLU A 206 -2.34 -20.57 -23.07
C GLU A 206 -2.04 -19.69 -24.30
N SER A 207 -0.77 -19.62 -24.72
CA SER A 207 -0.29 -18.79 -25.82
C SER A 207 0.36 -19.64 -26.92
N GLY A 208 0.23 -19.20 -28.17
CA GLY A 208 0.76 -19.91 -29.33
C GLY A 208 -0.16 -21.02 -29.86
N ASP A 209 0.40 -21.99 -30.57
CA ASP A 209 -0.37 -22.98 -31.33
C ASP A 209 -0.95 -24.13 -30.47
N GLY A 210 -0.67 -24.15 -29.16
CA GLY A 210 -1.13 -25.20 -28.23
C GLY A 210 -0.29 -26.49 -28.27
N TRP A 211 0.85 -26.50 -28.97
CA TRP A 211 1.77 -27.62 -29.02
C TRP A 211 3.23 -27.16 -29.13
N LYS A 212 4.15 -28.04 -28.72
CA LYS A 212 5.61 -27.88 -28.84
C LYS A 212 6.23 -29.12 -29.47
N CYS A 213 7.44 -28.97 -30.01
CA CYS A 213 8.18 -30.10 -30.55
C CYS A 213 8.88 -30.90 -29.45
N ASN A 214 8.90 -32.22 -29.61
CA ASN A 214 9.71 -33.12 -28.79
C ASN A 214 11.18 -32.68 -28.82
N ARG A 215 11.92 -32.96 -27.75
CA ARG A 215 13.37 -32.74 -27.70
C ARG A 215 14.06 -33.41 -28.90
N GLY A 216 14.94 -32.68 -29.57
CA GLY A 216 15.58 -33.11 -30.83
C GLY A 216 14.86 -32.64 -32.09
N TYR A 217 13.73 -31.92 -31.95
CA TYR A 217 12.97 -31.37 -33.05
C TYR A 217 12.74 -29.87 -32.85
N ARG A 218 12.73 -29.13 -33.94
CA ARG A 218 12.42 -27.70 -33.97
C ARG A 218 11.18 -27.42 -34.81
N LYS A 219 10.45 -26.38 -34.42
CA LYS A 219 9.26 -25.95 -35.13
C LYS A 219 9.64 -25.27 -36.44
N VAL A 220 9.11 -25.77 -37.55
CA VAL A 220 9.18 -25.14 -38.87
C VAL A 220 7.77 -25.13 -39.42
N ASP A 221 7.20 -23.94 -39.59
CA ASP A 221 5.78 -23.74 -39.92
C ASP A 221 4.84 -24.49 -38.95
N LYS A 222 4.11 -25.49 -39.44
CA LYS A 222 3.17 -26.33 -38.69
C LYS A 222 3.70 -27.74 -38.41
N GLU A 223 5.02 -27.93 -38.48
CA GLU A 223 5.66 -29.24 -38.33
C GLU A 223 6.82 -29.20 -37.33
N CYS A 224 7.16 -30.38 -36.82
CA CYS A 224 8.37 -30.61 -36.04
C CYS A 224 9.41 -31.32 -36.89
N ARG A 225 10.44 -30.58 -37.31
CA ARG A 225 11.55 -31.12 -38.10
C ARG A 225 12.70 -31.49 -37.18
N ALA A 226 13.30 -32.66 -37.44
CA ALA A 226 14.46 -33.12 -36.68
C ALA A 226 15.58 -32.07 -36.78
N ILE A 227 16.31 -31.89 -35.69
CA ILE A 227 17.48 -31.04 -35.66
C ILE A 227 18.64 -31.84 -36.23
N ASP A 228 19.18 -31.37 -37.35
CA ASP A 228 20.44 -31.89 -37.89
C ASP A 228 21.57 -31.48 -36.94
N LEU A 229 22.11 -32.46 -36.21
CA LEU A 229 23.21 -32.25 -35.28
C LEU A 229 24.53 -32.34 -36.06
N PRO A 230 25.30 -31.24 -36.22
CA PRO A 230 26.60 -31.32 -36.85
C PRO A 230 27.59 -32.06 -35.94
N GLU A 231 28.73 -32.47 -36.51
CA GLU A 231 29.82 -33.05 -35.74
C GLU A 231 30.27 -32.10 -34.61
N ASN A 232 30.61 -32.67 -33.45
CA ASN A 232 30.97 -31.94 -32.25
C ASN A 232 29.87 -31.04 -31.67
N ALA A 233 28.59 -31.34 -31.92
CA ALA A 233 27.44 -30.68 -31.29
C ALA A 233 26.63 -31.60 -30.38
N HIS A 234 25.84 -31.01 -29.48
CA HIS A 234 24.82 -31.66 -28.67
C HIS A 234 23.53 -30.85 -28.68
N LEU A 235 22.40 -31.47 -28.33
CA LEU A 235 21.15 -30.74 -28.14
C LEU A 235 21.28 -29.78 -26.96
N GLY A 236 20.92 -28.51 -27.18
CA GLY A 236 20.96 -27.49 -26.16
C GLY A 236 19.98 -27.76 -25.02
N TYR A 237 19.99 -26.89 -24.02
CA TYR A 237 19.20 -27.09 -22.80
C TYR A 237 17.72 -27.34 -23.07
N PHE A 238 17.07 -26.47 -23.85
CA PHE A 238 15.65 -26.59 -24.21
C PHE A 238 15.37 -27.68 -25.24
N GLY A 239 16.39 -28.20 -25.92
CA GLY A 239 16.26 -29.32 -26.85
C GLY A 239 15.59 -29.00 -28.18
N ASN A 240 15.32 -27.74 -28.46
CA ASN A 240 14.78 -27.21 -29.73
C ASN A 240 15.84 -26.47 -30.57
N ASP A 241 17.09 -26.43 -30.10
CA ASP A 241 18.30 -26.02 -30.82
C ASP A 241 19.49 -26.88 -30.34
N TRP A 242 20.66 -26.66 -30.92
CA TRP A 242 21.92 -27.35 -30.59
C TRP A 242 23.04 -26.38 -30.25
N ASP A 243 23.94 -26.84 -29.40
CA ASP A 243 25.14 -26.14 -28.93
C ASP A 243 26.39 -26.96 -29.28
N CYS A 244 27.54 -26.29 -29.43
CA CYS A 244 28.80 -26.99 -29.66
C CYS A 244 29.34 -27.62 -28.37
N ASN A 245 29.91 -28.82 -28.49
CA ASN A 245 30.73 -29.41 -27.44
C ASN A 245 31.97 -28.53 -27.23
N ARG A 246 32.39 -28.33 -25.99
CA ARG A 246 33.65 -27.62 -25.72
C ARG A 246 34.83 -28.45 -26.26
N PRO A 247 35.86 -27.84 -26.87
CA PRO A 247 36.14 -26.40 -27.00
C PRO A 247 35.64 -25.73 -28.30
N TYR A 248 34.79 -26.40 -29.09
CA TYR A 248 34.33 -25.90 -30.38
C TYR A 248 33.36 -24.71 -30.26
N THR A 249 33.31 -23.87 -31.30
CA THR A 249 32.43 -22.70 -31.37
C THR A 249 31.49 -22.78 -32.58
N LYS A 250 30.26 -22.27 -32.43
CA LYS A 250 29.21 -22.32 -33.47
C LYS A 250 29.55 -21.34 -34.60
N ARG A 251 29.88 -21.87 -35.78
CA ARG A 251 30.12 -21.11 -37.02
C ARG A 251 29.10 -21.58 -38.06
N ARG A 252 28.08 -20.73 -38.32
CA ARG A 252 26.94 -21.06 -39.20
C ARG A 252 26.25 -22.35 -38.75
N GLN A 253 26.32 -23.43 -39.54
CA GLN A 253 25.70 -24.72 -39.28
C GLN A 253 26.72 -25.80 -38.86
N ARG A 254 27.88 -25.40 -38.33
CA ARG A 254 28.94 -26.32 -37.89
C ARG A 254 29.59 -25.86 -36.59
N CYS A 255 30.27 -26.79 -35.94
CA CYS A 255 31.15 -26.54 -34.81
C CYS A 255 32.60 -26.58 -35.29
N GLU A 256 33.31 -25.46 -35.16
CA GLU A 256 34.69 -25.31 -35.61
C GLU A 256 35.55 -24.90 -34.39
N LEU A 257 36.81 -25.34 -34.36
CA LEU A 257 37.74 -24.86 -33.33
C LEU A 257 37.91 -23.33 -33.47
N PRO A 258 38.07 -22.61 -32.34
CA PRO A 258 38.18 -21.15 -32.34
C PRO A 258 39.23 -20.57 -33.28
#